data_AF-A0A2T5PP05-F1
#
_entry.id   AF-A0A2T5PP05-F1
#
_cell.length_a   1.000
_cell.length_b   1.000
_cell.length_c   1.000
_cell.angle_alpha   90.00
_cell.angle_beta   90.00
_cell.angle_gamma   90.00
#
_symmetry.space_group_name_H-M   'P 1'
#
loop_
_entity.id
_entity.type
_entity.pdbx_description
1 polymer ?
#
loop_
_entity_poly.entity_id
_entity_poly.type
_entity_poly.pdbx_seq_one_letter_code
_entity_poly.pdbx_strand_id
1 'polypeptide(L)'
;MPRAFQAGAAKQHPQARLAFDPFHVVALASRALDQVRRAEVKLAPELKGSRWALLKRAAHWYRKQIDTMHWLQRSGLKTARALRLKEALRQLYQARHAVSPARRLDLVGTSLPAVDEWLRLRS
;
A
#
# COMPACT_ATOMS: atom_id res chain seq x y z
N MET A 1 12.74 -7.98 -2.05
CA MET A 1 13.49 -8.89 -2.93
C MET A 1 14.99 -8.74 -2.69
N PRO A 2 15.77 -9.84 -2.63
CA PRO A 2 17.23 -9.79 -2.49
C PRO A 2 17.93 -9.07 -3.64
N ARG A 3 19.06 -8.40 -3.37
CA ARG A 3 19.82 -7.66 -4.40
C ARG A 3 20.37 -8.55 -5.50
N ALA A 4 20.80 -9.78 -5.17
CA ALA A 4 21.28 -10.76 -6.14
C ALA A 4 20.20 -11.12 -7.18
N PHE A 5 18.95 -11.26 -6.74
CA PHE A 5 17.82 -11.54 -7.63
C PHE A 5 17.52 -10.37 -8.57
N GLN A 6 17.53 -9.13 -8.05
CA GLN A 6 17.35 -7.92 -8.86
C GLN A 6 18.45 -7.79 -9.94
N ALA A 7 19.71 -8.06 -9.56
CA ALA A 7 20.84 -8.01 -10.48
C ALA A 7 20.75 -9.09 -11.57
N GLY A 8 20.36 -10.32 -11.22
CA GLY A 8 20.12 -11.39 -12.19
C GLY A 8 19.00 -11.05 -13.17
N ALA A 9 17.86 -10.56 -12.65
CA ALA A 9 16.72 -10.15 -13.47
C ALA A 9 17.06 -9.00 -14.42
N ALA A 10 17.81 -7.99 -13.95
CA ALA A 10 18.26 -6.87 -14.77
C ALA A 10 19.21 -7.31 -15.90
N LYS A 11 20.07 -8.31 -15.65
CA LYS A 11 20.99 -8.86 -16.66
C LYS A 11 20.26 -9.67 -17.73
N GLN A 12 19.34 -10.54 -17.33
CA GLN A 12 18.65 -11.46 -18.25
C GLN A 12 17.47 -10.78 -18.97
N HIS A 13 16.85 -9.78 -18.36
CA HIS A 13 15.70 -9.06 -18.90
C HIS A 13 15.89 -7.54 -18.73
N PRO A 14 16.75 -6.89 -19.55
CA PRO A 14 17.07 -5.47 -19.42
C PRO A 14 15.85 -4.55 -19.66
N GLN A 15 14.83 -5.02 -20.36
CA GLN A 15 13.58 -4.29 -20.59
C GLN A 15 12.54 -4.49 -19.46
N ALA A 16 12.78 -5.41 -18.52
CA ALA A 16 11.84 -5.66 -17.43
C ALA A 16 11.80 -4.48 -16.46
N ARG A 17 10.60 -4.00 -16.15
CA ARG A 17 10.39 -2.95 -15.15
C ARG A 17 10.19 -3.56 -13.77
N LEU A 18 10.83 -2.97 -12.76
CA LEU A 18 10.62 -3.38 -11.38
C LEU A 18 9.20 -3.02 -10.94
N ALA A 19 8.40 -4.02 -10.60
CA ALA A 19 7.07 -3.85 -10.05
C ALA A 19 7.04 -4.29 -8.58
N PHE A 20 6.49 -3.44 -7.71
CA PHE A 20 6.19 -3.81 -6.32
C PHE A 20 4.75 -4.30 -6.23
N ASP A 21 4.57 -5.51 -5.72
CA ASP A 21 3.23 -6.03 -5.48
C ASP A 21 2.60 -5.36 -4.23
N PRO A 22 1.26 -5.23 -4.18
CA PRO A 22 0.52 -4.60 -3.07
C PRO A 22 0.92 -5.07 -1.68
N PHE A 23 1.14 -6.38 -1.51
CA PHE A 23 1.41 -7.00 -0.23
C PHE A 23 2.67 -6.41 0.40
N HIS A 24 3.76 -6.31 -0.36
CA HIS A 24 5.02 -5.76 0.14
C HIS A 24 4.90 -4.28 0.51
N VAL A 25 4.14 -3.49 -0.24
CA VAL A 25 3.95 -2.06 0.03
C VAL A 25 3.10 -1.87 1.30
N VAL A 26 2.01 -2.64 1.47
CA VAL A 26 1.20 -2.60 2.70
C VAL A 26 1.96 -3.14 3.91
N ALA A 27 2.81 -4.16 3.72
CA ALA A 27 3.70 -4.66 4.77
C ALA A 27 4.71 -3.60 5.22
N LEU A 28 5.27 -2.82 4.29
CA LEU A 28 6.14 -1.68 4.60
C LEU A 28 5.40 -0.61 5.42
N ALA A 29 4.19 -0.23 5.00
CA ALA A 29 3.35 0.71 5.74
C ALA A 29 3.02 0.21 7.16
N SER A 30 2.79 -1.10 7.31
CA SER A 30 2.51 -1.72 8.61
C SER A 30 3.73 -1.67 9.54
N ARG A 31 4.94 -1.85 9.00
CA ARG A 31 6.19 -1.68 9.77
C ARG A 31 6.41 -0.23 10.18
N ALA A 32 6.17 0.72 9.27
CA ALA A 32 6.26 2.15 9.57
C ALA A 32 5.28 2.55 10.68
N LEU A 33 4.03 2.06 10.63
CA LEU A 33 3.05 2.26 11.70
C LEU A 33 3.55 1.75 13.06
N ASP A 34 4.14 0.55 13.11
CA ASP A 34 4.68 0.02 14.37
C ASP A 34 5.87 0.84 14.90
N GLN A 35 6.71 1.40 14.02
CA GLN A 35 7.79 2.30 14.44
C GLN A 35 7.25 3.57 15.09
N VAL A 36 6.22 4.20 14.50
CA VAL A 36 5.54 5.37 15.09
C VAL A 36 4.93 5.01 16.44
N ARG A 37 4.21 3.89 16.53
CA ARG A 37 3.64 3.40 17.79
C ARG A 37 4.72 3.20 18.85
N ARG A 38 5.85 2.56 18.52
CA ARG A 38 6.96 2.34 19.46
C ARG A 38 7.54 3.65 20.01
N ALA A 39 7.64 4.68 19.16
CA ALA A 39 8.10 6.00 19.59
C ALA A 39 7.11 6.66 20.55
N GLU A 40 5.81 6.57 20.28
CA GLU A 40 4.77 7.24 21.08
C GLU A 40 4.37 6.49 22.36
N VAL A 41 4.53 5.15 22.42
CA VAL A 41 4.20 4.35 23.63
C VAL A 41 4.93 4.84 24.88
N LYS A 42 6.10 5.47 24.72
CA LYS A 42 6.86 6.04 25.85
C LYS A 42 6.14 7.22 26.51
N LEU A 43 5.30 7.93 25.76
CA LEU A 43 4.59 9.14 26.19
C LEU A 43 3.08 8.90 26.35
N ALA A 44 2.53 7.92 25.63
CA ALA A 44 1.12 7.52 25.66
C ALA A 44 1.01 6.03 26.04
N PRO A 45 0.99 5.70 27.35
CA PRO A 45 0.96 4.33 27.84
C PRO A 45 -0.29 3.55 27.42
N GLU A 46 -1.37 4.23 27.04
CA GLU A 46 -2.60 3.66 26.49
C GLU A 46 -2.36 2.91 25.17
N LEU A 47 -1.26 3.21 24.45
CA LEU A 47 -0.84 2.47 23.27
C LEU A 47 -0.25 1.09 23.60
N LYS A 48 0.03 0.78 24.88
CA LYS A 48 0.60 -0.52 25.28
C LYS A 48 -0.40 -1.64 24.95
N GLY A 49 0.08 -2.69 24.30
CA GLY A 49 -0.78 -3.80 23.86
C GLY A 49 -1.61 -3.54 22.58
N SER A 50 -1.58 -2.32 22.01
CA SER A 50 -2.36 -1.99 20.80
C SER A 50 -1.82 -2.57 19.49
N ARG A 51 -0.57 -3.10 19.48
CA ARG A 51 0.12 -3.56 18.26
C ARG A 51 -0.75 -4.47 17.38
N TRP A 52 -1.36 -5.49 17.97
CA TRP A 52 -2.15 -6.45 17.21
C TRP A 52 -3.45 -5.86 16.67
N ALA A 53 -4.07 -4.91 17.39
CA ALA A 53 -5.23 -4.19 16.89
C ALA A 53 -4.87 -3.38 15.64
N LEU A 54 -3.72 -2.70 15.65
CA LEU A 54 -3.22 -1.87 14.55
C LEU A 54 -2.87 -2.66 13.28
N LEU A 55 -2.47 -3.94 13.41
CA LEU A 55 -2.12 -4.79 12.27
C LEU A 55 -3.34 -5.48 11.65
N LYS A 56 -4.38 -5.77 12.44
CA LYS A 56 -5.58 -6.48 11.98
C LYS A 56 -6.46 -5.63 11.07
N ARG A 57 -7.33 -6.31 10.32
CA ARG A 57 -8.47 -5.66 9.65
C ARG A 57 -9.53 -5.32 10.69
N ALA A 58 -10.25 -4.22 10.49
CA ALA A 58 -11.34 -3.79 11.37
C ALA A 58 -12.40 -4.90 11.61
N ALA A 59 -12.71 -5.68 10.58
CA ALA A 59 -13.64 -6.82 10.64
C ALA A 59 -13.22 -7.96 11.59
N HIS A 60 -11.97 -7.98 12.06
CA HIS A 60 -11.44 -9.03 12.95
C HIS A 60 -11.08 -8.51 14.35
N TRP A 61 -11.56 -7.33 14.70
CA TRP A 61 -11.39 -6.79 16.05
C TRP A 61 -12.41 -7.40 17.00
N TYR A 62 -11.94 -7.78 18.19
CA TYR A 62 -12.81 -8.07 19.32
C TYR A 62 -13.07 -6.81 20.14
N ARG A 63 -14.06 -6.84 21.06
CA ARG A 63 -14.57 -5.66 21.77
C ARG A 63 -13.49 -4.71 22.31
N LYS A 64 -12.54 -5.21 23.10
CA LYS A 64 -11.44 -4.38 23.65
C LYS A 64 -10.60 -3.70 22.56
N GLN A 65 -10.40 -4.37 21.42
CA GLN A 65 -9.68 -3.76 20.29
C GLN A 65 -10.51 -2.63 19.69
N ILE A 66 -11.82 -2.83 19.53
CA ILE A 66 -12.73 -1.77 19.07
C ILE A 66 -12.62 -0.55 19.99
N ASP A 67 -12.70 -0.74 21.31
CA ASP A 67 -12.61 0.35 22.29
C ASP A 67 -11.25 1.08 22.21
N THR A 68 -10.16 0.32 22.07
CA THR A 68 -8.80 0.88 21.89
C THR A 68 -8.71 1.72 20.61
N MET A 69 -9.25 1.21 19.49
CA MET A 69 -9.22 1.89 18.20
C MET A 69 -10.14 3.12 18.20
N HIS A 70 -11.28 3.02 18.89
CA HIS A 70 -12.20 4.12 19.12
C HIS A 70 -11.47 5.25 19.85
N TRP A 71 -10.84 4.99 21.00
CA TRP A 71 -10.02 5.99 21.69
C TRP A 71 -8.89 6.55 20.82
N LEU A 72 -8.11 5.68 20.17
CA LEU A 72 -6.93 6.07 19.39
C LEU A 72 -7.29 7.09 18.31
N GLN A 73 -8.41 6.91 17.61
CA GLN A 73 -8.84 7.82 16.55
C GLN A 73 -9.14 9.25 17.05
N ARG A 74 -9.36 9.45 18.35
CA ARG A 74 -9.57 10.77 18.99
C ARG A 74 -8.38 11.30 19.79
N SER A 75 -7.32 10.52 19.95
CA SER A 75 -6.18 10.84 20.82
C SER A 75 -5.22 11.93 20.29
N GLY A 76 -5.36 12.38 19.04
CA GLY A 76 -4.41 13.29 18.39
C GLY A 76 -3.03 12.69 18.07
N LEU A 77 -2.78 11.43 18.44
CA LEU A 77 -1.48 10.76 18.28
C LEU A 77 -1.10 10.54 16.80
N LYS A 78 0.21 10.56 16.51
CA LYS A 78 0.74 10.27 15.17
C LYS A 78 0.45 8.82 14.77
N THR A 79 0.34 7.91 15.72
CA THR A 79 -0.08 6.52 15.52
C THR A 79 -1.46 6.44 14.88
N ALA A 80 -2.40 7.30 15.30
CA ALA A 80 -3.73 7.38 14.69
C ALA A 80 -3.65 7.86 13.24
N ARG A 81 -2.81 8.87 12.96
CA ARG A 81 -2.56 9.35 11.59
C ARG A 81 -1.91 8.28 10.72
N ALA A 82 -0.87 7.60 11.21
CA ALA A 82 -0.18 6.54 10.49
C ALA A 82 -1.10 5.36 10.16
N LEU A 83 -2.03 5.01 11.07
CA LEU A 83 -3.04 3.99 10.81
C LEU A 83 -3.95 4.39 9.65
N ARG A 84 -4.46 5.64 9.63
CA ARG A 84 -5.30 6.13 8.53
C ARG A 84 -4.57 6.06 7.18
N LEU A 85 -3.29 6.43 7.15
CA LEU A 85 -2.46 6.33 5.93
C LEU A 85 -2.30 4.88 5.47
N LYS A 86 -2.02 3.95 6.38
CA LYS A 86 -1.92 2.52 6.07
C LYS A 86 -3.24 1.97 5.51
N GLU A 87 -4.38 2.33 6.10
CA GLU A 87 -5.70 1.87 5.62
C GLU A 87 -6.08 2.53 4.29
N ALA A 88 -5.78 3.82 4.08
CA ALA A 88 -6.00 4.50 2.81
C ALA A 88 -5.20 3.85 1.67
N LEU A 89 -3.92 3.53 1.91
CA LEU A 89 -3.10 2.77 0.96
C LEU A 89 -3.71 1.41 0.64
N ARG A 90 -4.25 0.73 1.65
CA ARG A 90 -4.89 -0.57 1.46
C ARG A 90 -6.17 -0.46 0.64
N GLN A 91 -6.97 0.59 0.86
CA GLN A 91 -8.18 0.88 0.10
C GLN A 91 -7.85 1.21 -1.37
N LEU A 92 -6.82 2.02 -1.63
CA LEU A 92 -6.34 2.33 -2.98
C LEU A 92 -6.02 1.04 -3.76
N TYR A 93 -5.33 0.11 -3.11
CA TYR A 93 -5.01 -1.16 -3.74
C TYR A 93 -6.22 -2.08 -3.91
N GLN A 94 -7.23 -2.03 -3.04
CA GLN A 94 -8.48 -2.78 -3.26
C GLN A 94 -9.30 -2.19 -4.40
N ALA A 95 -9.40 -0.86 -4.50
CA ALA A 95 -10.14 -0.18 -5.56
C ALA A 95 -9.59 -0.48 -6.95
N ARG A 96 -8.26 -0.53 -7.14
CA ARG A 96 -7.67 -0.91 -8.44
C ARG A 96 -7.97 -2.36 -8.84
N HIS A 97 -8.20 -3.26 -7.88
CA HIS A 97 -8.53 -4.66 -8.15
C HIS A 97 -10.03 -4.86 -8.37
N ALA A 98 -10.88 -3.91 -7.95
CA ALA A 98 -12.31 -3.91 -8.23
C ALA A 98 -12.64 -3.50 -9.67
N VAL A 99 -11.73 -2.80 -10.36
CA VAL A 99 -11.81 -2.62 -11.82
C VAL A 99 -11.40 -3.94 -12.48
N SER A 100 -12.39 -4.63 -13.08
CA SER A 100 -12.18 -5.90 -13.78
C SER A 100 -10.98 -5.83 -14.72
N PRO A 101 -10.12 -6.88 -14.79
CA PRO A 101 -8.99 -6.94 -15.73
C PRO A 101 -9.39 -6.65 -17.18
N ALA A 102 -10.64 -6.98 -17.56
CA ALA A 102 -11.23 -6.66 -18.85
C ALA A 102 -11.15 -5.15 -19.17
N ARG A 103 -11.50 -4.28 -18.21
CA ARG A 103 -11.45 -2.81 -18.39
C ARG A 103 -10.03 -2.23 -18.43
N ARG A 104 -9.04 -2.98 -17.95
CA ARG A 104 -7.63 -2.54 -17.95
C ARG A 104 -6.97 -2.77 -19.31
N LEU A 105 -7.43 -3.78 -20.05
CA LEU A 105 -6.98 -4.03 -21.43
C LEU A 105 -7.54 -2.99 -22.41
N ASP A 106 -8.73 -2.46 -22.16
CA ASP A 106 -9.34 -1.40 -22.99
C ASP A 106 -8.54 -0.07 -22.94
N LEU A 107 -7.86 0.20 -21.82
CA LEU A 107 -7.03 1.40 -21.61
C LEU A 107 -5.56 1.22 -22.05
N VAL A 108 -5.13 -0.02 -22.33
CA VAL A 108 -3.78 -0.33 -22.84
C VAL A 108 -3.82 -0.77 -24.31
N GLY A 109 -5.00 -1.10 -24.84
CA GLY A 109 -5.24 -1.63 -26.18
C GLY A 109 -6.08 -0.76 -27.11
N THR A 110 -6.43 0.46 -26.73
CA THR A 110 -6.93 1.44 -27.72
C THR A 110 -5.73 2.10 -28.39
N SER A 111 -5.36 1.56 -29.54
CA SER A 111 -4.54 2.25 -30.52
C SER A 111 -5.14 3.63 -30.76
N LEU A 112 -4.46 4.68 -30.31
CA LEU A 112 -4.77 6.02 -30.78
C LEU A 112 -4.33 6.08 -32.25
N PRO A 113 -5.26 6.25 -33.22
CA PRO A 113 -4.92 6.31 -34.64
C PRO A 113 -3.98 7.48 -34.98
N ALA A 114 -3.79 8.42 -34.05
CA ALA A 114 -2.91 9.57 -34.21
C ALA A 114 -1.42 9.21 -34.25
N VAL A 115 -0.94 8.14 -33.59
CA VAL A 115 0.52 7.91 -33.48
C VAL A 115 1.12 7.41 -34.80
N ASP A 116 0.37 6.62 -35.57
CA ASP A 116 0.80 6.12 -36.89
C ASP A 116 0.81 7.23 -37.96
N GLU A 117 -0.06 8.24 -37.83
CA GLU A 117 -0.13 9.38 -38.74
C GLU A 117 1.07 10.32 -38.58
N TRP A 118 1.53 10.53 -37.34
CA TRP A 118 2.73 11.34 -37.03
C TRP A 118 4.05 10.73 -37.55
N LEU A 119 4.13 9.40 -37.64
CA LEU A 119 5.31 8.70 -38.15
C LEU A 119 5.39 8.68 -39.69
N ARG A 120 4.25 8.75 -40.39
CA ARG A 120 4.20 8.82 -41.87
C ARG A 120 4.50 10.22 -42.42
N LEU A 121 4.23 11.29 -41.67
CA LEU A 121 4.48 12.66 -42.10
C LEU A 121 5.95 13.11 -41.94
N ARG A 122 6.85 12.22 -41.49
CA ARG A 122 8.27 12.52 -41.27
C ARG A 122 9.24 11.56 -42.00
N SER A 123 8.75 10.84 -43.00
CA SER A 123 9.55 10.08 -43.99
C SER A 123 9.35 10.69 -45.36
#